data_AF-A0A109KQB6-F1
#
_entry.id   AF-A0A109KQB6-F1
#
_cell.length_a   1.000
_cell.length_b   1.000
_cell.length_c   1.000
_cell.angle_alpha   90.00
_cell.angle_beta   90.00
_cell.angle_gamma   90.00
#
_symmetry.space_group_name_H-M   'P 1'
#
loop_
_entity.id
_entity.type
_entity.pdbx_description
1 polymer ?
#
loop_
_entity_poly.entity_id
_entity_poly.type
_entity_poly.pdbx_seq_one_letter_code
_entity_poly.pdbx_strand_id
1 'polypeptide(L)'
;MSKPSAYRLLHRLDHRQAIAWLLELTGVELDAATLGQACIDADSPPEIDTTRLHLMVAKQSVVALGVHSVVSAHLADPYAPSIRLVVELEDGLLAEGIADLRSTPLLFRPAAIEDLANRMGGSSQKTGIELLQQELEIERSARLAAEANPKSSHLIVISVLLELLKAPVEHPRLNGMRQNAVVESILEKFPLRGLSKRNLETIFSEANTRRKEIE
;
A
#
# COMPACT_ATOMS: atom_id res chain seq x y z
N MET A 1 1.98 -10.10 -8.76
CA MET A 1 3.36 -9.94 -9.27
C MET A 1 3.46 -8.56 -9.92
N SER A 2 4.17 -7.62 -9.31
CA SER A 2 4.38 -6.28 -9.88
C SER A 2 5.26 -6.39 -11.12
N LYS A 3 4.89 -5.74 -12.23
CA LYS A 3 5.70 -5.72 -13.45
C LYS A 3 7.06 -5.07 -13.13
N PRO A 4 8.19 -5.61 -13.62
CA PRO A 4 9.47 -4.94 -13.46
C PRO A 4 9.37 -3.55 -14.12
N SER A 5 9.72 -2.50 -13.37
CA SER A 5 9.67 -1.14 -13.88
C SER A 5 10.59 -1.01 -15.11
N ALA A 6 10.14 -0.27 -16.13
CA ALA A 6 10.88 -0.09 -17.39
C ALA A 6 12.31 0.44 -17.17
N TYR A 7 12.54 1.15 -16.05
CA TYR A 7 13.84 1.69 -15.65
C TYR A 7 14.90 0.61 -15.41
N ARG A 8 14.51 -0.62 -15.03
CA ARG A 8 15.45 -1.74 -14.84
C ARG A 8 16.15 -2.17 -16.12
N LEU A 9 15.56 -1.88 -17.27
CA LEU A 9 16.09 -2.29 -18.58
C LEU A 9 17.09 -1.28 -19.13
N LEU A 10 17.21 -0.10 -18.53
CA LEU A 10 18.11 0.96 -18.99
C LEU A 10 19.52 0.74 -18.41
N HIS A 11 20.56 0.98 -19.21
CA HIS A 11 21.94 0.89 -18.72
C HIS A 11 22.28 2.03 -17.76
N ARG A 12 21.73 3.22 -18.01
CA ARG A 12 21.86 4.41 -17.17
C ARG A 12 20.54 5.15 -17.13
N LEU A 13 20.28 5.78 -16.00
CA LEU A 13 19.14 6.64 -15.75
C LEU A 13 19.63 8.07 -15.62
N ASP A 14 18.97 9.01 -16.28
CA ASP A 14 19.18 10.41 -15.95
C ASP A 14 18.59 10.74 -14.55
N HIS A 15 19.00 11.87 -13.97
CA HIS A 15 18.49 12.31 -12.67
C HIS A 15 16.95 12.37 -12.58
N ARG A 16 16.23 12.70 -13.65
CA ARG A 16 14.75 12.78 -13.62
C ARG A 16 14.14 11.38 -13.56
N GLN A 17 14.64 10.46 -14.36
CA GLN A 17 14.24 9.07 -14.38
C GLN A 17 14.55 8.40 -13.03
N ALA A 18 15.73 8.67 -12.48
CA ALA A 18 16.16 8.14 -11.20
C ALA A 18 15.28 8.66 -10.04
N ILE A 19 14.98 9.96 -10.00
CA ILE A 19 14.06 10.55 -9.00
C ILE A 19 12.66 9.94 -9.14
N ALA A 20 12.11 9.88 -10.35
CA ALA A 20 10.78 9.32 -10.58
C ALA A 20 10.71 7.85 -10.13
N TRP A 21 11.73 7.07 -10.43
CA TRP A 21 11.76 5.66 -10.02
C TRP A 21 11.95 5.47 -8.52
N LEU A 22 12.80 6.27 -7.87
CA LEU A 22 12.95 6.22 -6.42
C LEU A 22 11.64 6.60 -5.71
N LEU A 23 10.91 7.58 -6.24
CA LEU A 23 9.59 7.98 -5.76
C LEU A 23 8.58 6.83 -5.91
N GLU A 24 8.58 6.11 -7.04
CA GLU A 24 7.75 4.91 -7.22
C GLU A 24 8.05 3.81 -6.19
N LEU A 25 9.32 3.64 -5.82
CA LEU A 25 9.75 2.57 -4.89
C LEU A 25 9.49 2.91 -3.42
N THR A 26 9.78 4.15 -3.03
CA THR A 26 9.86 4.59 -1.63
C THR A 26 8.75 5.54 -1.22
N GLY A 27 8.10 6.23 -2.17
CA GLY A 27 7.17 7.32 -1.91
C GLY A 27 7.84 8.63 -1.46
N VAL A 28 9.17 8.71 -1.47
CA VAL A 28 9.94 9.90 -1.07
C VAL A 28 10.34 10.70 -2.30
N GLU A 29 10.07 12.00 -2.27
CA GLU A 29 10.54 12.96 -3.27
C GLU A 29 11.90 13.52 -2.84
N LEU A 30 12.92 13.35 -3.68
CA LEU A 30 14.26 13.91 -3.49
C LEU A 30 14.62 14.80 -4.67
N ASP A 31 15.35 15.88 -4.40
CA ASP A 31 15.99 16.65 -5.46
C ASP A 31 17.22 15.91 -6.01
N ALA A 32 17.74 16.37 -7.15
CA ALA A 32 18.85 15.71 -7.83
C ALA A 32 20.17 15.78 -7.04
N ALA A 33 20.39 16.84 -6.27
CA ALA A 33 21.59 17.00 -5.45
C ALA A 33 21.57 16.02 -4.28
N THR A 34 20.45 15.93 -3.56
CA THR A 34 20.23 15.02 -2.44
C THR A 34 20.26 13.57 -2.91
N LEU A 35 19.65 13.26 -4.06
CA LEU A 35 19.75 11.93 -4.65
C LEU A 35 21.21 11.59 -4.98
N GLY A 36 21.94 12.52 -5.59
CA GLY A 36 23.36 12.34 -5.89
C GLY A 36 24.19 12.06 -4.65
N GLN A 37 24.03 12.88 -3.61
CA GLN A 37 24.75 12.71 -2.35
C GLN A 37 24.36 11.41 -1.63
N ALA A 38 23.08 11.04 -1.61
CA ALA A 38 22.64 9.79 -1.00
C ALA A 38 23.21 8.55 -1.70
N CYS A 39 23.37 8.59 -3.03
CA CYS A 39 24.02 7.52 -3.79
C CYS A 39 25.52 7.42 -3.48
N ILE A 40 26.19 8.57 -3.31
CA ILE A 40 27.60 8.65 -2.87
C ILE A 40 27.75 8.03 -1.48
N ASP A 41 26.92 8.45 -0.53
CA ASP A 41 26.94 7.94 0.85
C ASP A 41 26.63 6.43 0.92
N ALA A 42 25.99 5.88 -0.11
CA ALA A 42 25.70 4.46 -0.26
C ALA A 42 26.81 3.65 -0.97
N ASP A 43 27.99 4.25 -1.23
CA ASP A 43 29.11 3.68 -2.01
C ASP A 43 28.74 3.37 -3.47
N SER A 44 27.80 4.13 -4.03
CA SER A 44 27.30 3.96 -5.40
C SER A 44 27.27 5.31 -6.15
N PRO A 45 28.42 5.96 -6.34
CA PRO A 45 28.47 7.33 -6.84
C PRO A 45 27.85 7.45 -8.24
N PRO A 46 27.09 8.53 -8.51
CA PRO A 46 26.61 8.82 -9.84
C PRO A 46 27.76 9.28 -10.74
N GLU A 47 27.53 9.19 -12.04
CA GLU A 47 28.52 9.59 -13.05
C GLU A 47 28.04 10.84 -13.81
N ILE A 48 28.98 11.63 -14.32
CA ILE A 48 28.67 12.84 -15.10
C ILE A 48 29.64 13.00 -16.27
N ASP A 49 29.12 13.48 -17.41
CA ASP A 49 29.95 13.85 -18.55
C ASP A 49 30.60 15.22 -18.30
N THR A 50 31.92 15.23 -18.12
CA THR A 50 32.69 16.44 -17.79
C THR A 50 33.08 17.26 -19.02
N THR A 51 32.80 16.79 -20.23
CA THR A 51 33.21 17.42 -21.49
C THR A 51 32.75 18.88 -21.63
N ARG A 52 31.64 19.23 -20.97
CA ARG A 52 31.05 20.59 -21.00
C ARG A 52 31.16 21.32 -19.66
N LEU A 53 31.90 20.76 -18.70
CA LEU A 53 32.02 21.33 -17.37
C LEU A 53 33.29 22.15 -17.24
N HIS A 54 33.14 23.30 -16.59
CA HIS A 54 34.28 24.06 -16.11
C HIS A 54 34.70 23.50 -14.75
N LEU A 55 35.78 22.73 -14.75
CA LEU A 55 36.34 22.12 -13.55
C LEU A 55 37.55 22.92 -13.05
N MET A 56 37.75 22.91 -11.73
CA MET A 56 38.88 23.51 -11.05
C MET A 56 39.55 22.52 -10.09
N VAL A 57 40.89 22.46 -10.15
CA VAL A 57 41.74 21.75 -9.19
C VAL A 57 42.65 22.78 -8.55
N ALA A 58 42.60 22.95 -7.22
CA ALA A 58 43.45 23.90 -6.49
C ALA A 58 43.48 25.33 -7.10
N LYS A 59 42.32 25.84 -7.56
CA LYS A 59 42.13 27.14 -8.26
C LYS A 59 42.70 27.24 -9.68
N GLN A 60 43.16 26.13 -10.27
CA GLN A 60 43.53 26.06 -11.67
C GLN A 60 42.40 25.41 -12.47
N SER A 61 42.07 25.98 -13.63
CA SER A 61 41.09 25.38 -14.52
C SER A 61 41.67 24.13 -15.16
N VAL A 62 40.89 23.04 -15.12
CA VAL A 62 41.27 21.75 -15.72
C VAL A 62 40.18 21.36 -16.71
N VAL A 63 40.61 20.84 -17.86
CA VAL A 63 39.71 20.25 -18.85
C VAL A 63 39.77 18.75 -18.68
N ALA A 64 38.66 18.15 -18.26
CA ALA A 64 38.46 16.72 -18.28
C ALA A 64 37.47 16.38 -19.39
N LEU A 65 37.73 15.30 -20.12
CA LEU A 65 36.86 14.80 -21.16
C LEU A 65 36.30 13.45 -20.75
N GLY A 66 35.05 13.17 -21.12
CA GLY A 66 34.40 11.89 -20.86
C GLY A 66 33.59 11.85 -19.57
N VAL A 67 33.31 10.63 -19.10
CA VAL A 67 32.39 10.37 -17.99
C VAL A 67 33.19 10.05 -16.73
N HIS A 68 32.95 10.81 -15.66
CA HIS A 68 33.69 10.71 -14.40
C HIS A 68 32.76 10.46 -13.22
N SER A 69 33.29 9.84 -12.17
CA SER A 69 32.57 9.56 -10.94
C SER A 69 32.41 10.84 -10.11
N VAL A 70 31.21 11.08 -9.59
CA VAL A 70 30.93 12.21 -8.70
C VAL A 70 31.10 11.76 -7.25
N VAL A 71 31.98 12.45 -6.51
CA VAL A 71 32.35 12.13 -5.12
C VAL A 71 31.61 13.02 -4.12
N SER A 72 31.07 14.16 -4.57
CA SER A 72 30.21 15.02 -3.76
C SER A 72 29.26 15.78 -4.66
N ALA A 73 28.01 15.94 -4.24
CA ALA A 73 26.99 16.67 -4.96
C ALA A 73 26.17 17.54 -4.00
N HIS A 74 26.16 18.85 -4.26
CA HIS A 74 25.45 19.83 -3.46
C HIS A 74 24.67 20.80 -4.34
N LEU A 75 23.59 21.36 -3.81
CA LEU A 75 22.86 22.42 -4.49
C LEU A 75 23.76 23.66 -4.61
N ALA A 76 23.96 24.18 -5.83
CA ALA A 76 24.74 25.42 -6.02
C ALA A 76 23.88 26.66 -5.82
N ASP A 77 22.62 26.61 -6.27
CA ASP A 77 21.65 27.70 -6.20
C ASP A 77 20.25 27.11 -5.88
N PRO A 78 19.54 27.60 -4.85
CA PRO A 78 18.18 27.17 -4.54
C PRO A 78 17.14 27.49 -5.62
N TYR A 79 17.44 28.40 -6.54
CA TYR A 79 16.50 28.86 -7.57
C TYR A 79 16.86 28.39 -8.99
N ALA A 80 18.04 27.78 -9.18
CA ALA A 80 18.49 27.27 -10.47
C ALA A 80 18.82 25.77 -10.37
N PRO A 81 18.58 24.98 -11.44
CA PRO A 81 18.89 23.54 -11.47
C PRO A 81 20.40 23.29 -11.67
N SER A 82 21.22 24.03 -10.94
CA SER A 82 22.68 23.91 -10.94
C SER A 82 23.14 23.24 -9.67
N ILE A 83 24.03 22.26 -9.82
CA ILE A 83 24.66 21.57 -8.71
C ILE A 83 26.16 21.85 -8.69
N ARG A 84 26.70 22.03 -7.49
CA ARG A 84 28.14 22.03 -7.25
C ARG A 84 28.54 20.58 -7.01
N LEU A 85 29.58 20.15 -7.71
CA LEU A 85 30.02 18.76 -7.68
C LEU A 85 31.52 18.66 -7.58
N VAL A 86 31.98 17.59 -6.96
CA VAL A 86 33.37 17.17 -6.95
C VAL A 86 33.45 15.88 -7.75
N VAL A 87 34.31 15.83 -8.75
CA VAL A 87 34.54 14.64 -9.57
C VAL A 87 35.93 14.08 -9.33
N GLU A 88 36.04 12.76 -9.37
CA GLU A 88 37.31 12.06 -9.38
C GLU A 88 37.74 11.82 -10.83
N LEU A 89 38.91 12.36 -11.18
CA LEU A 89 39.53 12.21 -12.49
C LEU A 89 40.42 10.94 -12.53
N GLU A 90 40.85 10.52 -13.73
CA GLU A 90 41.62 9.28 -13.96
C GLU A 90 42.90 9.17 -13.11
N ASP A 91 43.53 10.29 -12.74
CA ASP A 91 44.74 10.34 -11.91
C ASP A 91 44.45 10.35 -10.39
N GLY A 92 43.20 10.11 -9.97
CA GLY A 92 42.75 10.26 -8.58
C GLY A 92 42.67 11.72 -8.12
N LEU A 93 42.78 12.67 -9.05
CA LEU A 93 42.64 14.09 -8.77
C LEU A 93 41.17 14.46 -8.57
N LEU A 94 40.90 15.20 -7.50
CA LEU A 94 39.57 15.74 -7.23
C LEU A 94 39.43 17.13 -7.86
N ALA A 95 38.43 17.28 -8.72
CA ALA A 95 38.13 18.54 -9.37
C ALA A 95 36.73 19.03 -8.99
N GLU A 96 36.61 20.30 -8.65
CA GLU A 96 35.33 20.93 -8.30
C GLU A 96 34.74 21.64 -9.52
N GLY A 97 33.43 21.55 -9.70
CA GLY A 97 32.72 22.20 -10.79
C GLY A 97 31.29 22.55 -10.44
N ILE A 98 30.65 23.29 -11.35
CA ILE A 98 29.21 23.54 -11.32
C ILE A 98 28.63 22.98 -12.61
N ALA A 99 27.59 22.15 -12.51
CA ALA A 99 26.85 21.63 -13.65
C ALA A 99 25.41 22.11 -13.65
N ASP A 100 24.94 22.58 -14.81
CA ASP A 100 23.51 22.73 -15.08
C ASP A 100 22.95 21.38 -15.53
N LEU A 101 22.08 20.81 -14.70
CA LEU A 101 21.47 19.49 -14.91
C LEU A 101 20.60 19.40 -16.17
N ARG A 102 20.17 20.55 -16.73
CA ARG A 102 19.45 20.57 -18.01
C ARG A 102 20.37 20.24 -19.19
N SER A 103 21.63 20.63 -19.09
CA SER A 103 22.64 20.47 -20.15
C SER A 103 23.51 19.23 -19.94
N THR A 104 23.77 18.88 -18.68
CA THR A 104 24.71 17.85 -18.27
C THR A 104 24.06 17.04 -17.14
N PRO A 105 23.27 16.00 -17.47
CA PRO A 105 22.54 15.23 -16.47
C PRO A 105 23.49 14.36 -15.65
N LEU A 106 23.18 14.19 -14.36
CA LEU A 106 23.73 13.08 -13.57
C LEU A 106 23.18 11.76 -14.08
N LEU A 107 24.06 10.77 -14.18
CA LEU A 107 23.77 9.44 -14.66
C LEU A 107 23.88 8.44 -13.51
N PHE A 108 22.80 7.71 -13.27
CA PHE A 108 22.69 6.73 -12.20
C PHE A 108 22.62 5.32 -12.79
N ARG A 109 23.22 4.35 -12.11
CA ARG A 109 23.02 2.94 -12.43
C ARG A 109 21.71 2.47 -11.80
N PRO A 110 20.90 1.66 -12.50
CA PRO A 110 19.64 1.21 -11.91
C PRO A 110 19.82 0.48 -10.57
N ALA A 111 20.85 -0.36 -10.47
CA ALA A 111 21.18 -1.08 -9.24
C ALA A 111 21.43 -0.14 -8.04
N ALA A 112 22.06 1.01 -8.27
CA ALA A 112 22.30 2.00 -7.21
C ALA A 112 21.00 2.58 -6.65
N ILE A 113 20.01 2.83 -7.53
CA ILE A 113 18.69 3.33 -7.10
C ILE A 113 17.92 2.26 -6.32
N GLU A 114 18.03 0.99 -6.73
CA GLU A 114 17.42 -0.11 -5.98
C GLU A 114 18.07 -0.32 -4.61
N ASP A 115 19.40 -0.29 -4.55
CA ASP A 115 20.13 -0.40 -3.29
C ASP A 115 19.80 0.76 -2.36
N LEU A 116 19.75 1.98 -2.89
CA LEU A 116 19.30 3.15 -2.13
C LEU A 116 17.85 2.99 -1.66
N ALA A 117 16.93 2.56 -2.53
CA ALA A 117 15.54 2.31 -2.18
C ALA A 117 15.39 1.22 -1.12
N ASN A 118 16.23 0.18 -1.16
CA ASN A 118 16.26 -0.89 -0.16
C ASN A 118 16.82 -0.38 1.18
N ARG A 119 17.82 0.50 1.16
CA ARG A 119 18.36 1.15 2.38
C ARG A 119 17.37 2.14 2.99
N MET A 120 16.65 2.90 2.16
CA MET A 120 15.57 3.80 2.58
C MET A 120 14.32 3.02 3.02
N GLY A 121 14.09 1.85 2.43
CA GLY A 121 12.94 0.98 2.66
C GLY A 121 13.12 -0.08 3.74
N GLY A 122 14.35 -0.32 4.22
CA GLY A 122 14.64 -1.13 5.39
C GLY A 122 14.65 -0.24 6.62
N SER A 123 13.56 -0.11 7.38
CA SER A 123 13.32 -1.12 8.41
C SER A 123 11.92 -1.14 9.08
N SER A 124 10.88 -0.39 8.66
CA SER A 124 9.62 -0.41 9.46
C SER A 124 8.28 -0.06 8.80
N GLN A 125 8.21 0.60 7.64
CA GLN A 125 6.91 1.14 7.20
C GLN A 125 6.08 0.19 6.32
N LYS A 126 6.68 -0.58 5.41
CA LYS A 126 5.90 -1.52 4.58
C LYS A 126 5.39 -2.73 5.38
N THR A 127 6.20 -3.30 6.27
CA THR A 127 5.79 -4.40 7.16
C THR A 127 4.79 -3.95 8.21
N GLY A 128 4.95 -2.76 8.81
CA GLY A 128 4.00 -2.24 9.81
C GLY A 128 2.62 -1.96 9.22
N ILE A 129 2.55 -1.37 8.02
CA ILE A 129 1.28 -1.09 7.35
C ILE A 129 0.61 -2.38 6.87
N GLU A 130 1.37 -3.34 6.32
CA GLU A 130 0.82 -4.64 5.91
C GLU A 130 0.32 -5.46 7.11
N LEU A 131 1.04 -5.45 8.23
CA LEU A 131 0.60 -6.10 9.47
C LEU A 131 -0.65 -5.44 10.05
N LEU A 132 -0.73 -4.10 10.08
CA LEU A 132 -1.92 -3.37 10.54
C LEU A 132 -3.13 -3.60 9.63
N GLN A 133 -2.91 -3.69 8.31
CA GLN A 133 -3.97 -4.04 7.36
C GLN A 133 -4.47 -5.47 7.57
N GLN A 134 -3.55 -6.41 7.83
CA GLN A 134 -3.89 -7.79 8.12
C GLN A 134 -4.66 -7.91 9.45
N GLU A 135 -4.24 -7.20 10.49
CA GLU A 135 -4.90 -7.19 11.79
C GLU A 135 -6.30 -6.57 11.71
N LEU A 136 -6.46 -5.50 10.93
CA LEU A 136 -7.75 -4.85 10.69
C LEU A 136 -8.70 -5.71 9.84
N GLU A 137 -8.18 -6.52 8.92
CA GLU A 137 -8.97 -7.50 8.17
C GLU A 137 -9.38 -8.69 9.04
N ILE A 138 -8.51 -9.13 9.96
CA ILE A 138 -8.84 -10.13 10.97
C ILE A 138 -9.93 -9.60 11.92
N GLU A 139 -9.83 -8.34 12.35
CA GLU A 139 -10.85 -7.73 13.21
C GLU A 139 -12.20 -7.58 12.47
N ARG A 140 -12.18 -7.14 11.21
CA ARG A 140 -13.40 -7.03 10.38
C ARG A 140 -14.05 -8.39 10.14
N SER A 141 -13.27 -9.41 9.81
CA SER A 141 -13.79 -10.77 9.61
C SER A 141 -14.29 -11.40 10.91
N ALA A 142 -13.61 -11.18 12.04
CA ALA A 142 -14.07 -11.61 13.35
C ALA A 142 -15.37 -10.91 13.77
N ARG A 143 -15.51 -9.61 13.48
CA ARG A 143 -16.74 -8.86 13.75
C ARG A 143 -17.90 -9.33 12.87
N LEU A 144 -17.67 -9.56 11.59
CA LEU A 144 -18.67 -10.13 10.69
C LEU A 144 -19.08 -11.54 11.12
N ALA A 145 -18.14 -12.36 11.59
CA ALA A 145 -18.44 -13.68 12.14
C ALA A 145 -19.23 -13.62 13.46
N ALA A 146 -18.93 -12.64 14.33
CA ALA A 146 -19.68 -12.40 15.57
C ALA A 146 -21.10 -11.86 15.29
N GLU A 147 -21.27 -11.00 14.29
CA GLU A 147 -22.57 -10.50 13.82
C GLU A 147 -23.39 -11.59 13.08
N ALA A 148 -22.72 -12.58 12.48
CA ALA A 148 -23.34 -13.74 11.83
C ALA A 148 -23.76 -14.86 12.80
N ASN A 149 -23.32 -14.83 14.07
CA ASN A 149 -23.78 -15.80 15.05
C ASN A 149 -25.26 -15.54 15.39
N PRO A 150 -26.17 -16.49 15.13
CA PRO A 150 -27.57 -16.31 15.46
C PRO A 150 -27.72 -16.14 16.97
N LYS A 151 -28.38 -15.07 17.40
CA LYS A 151 -28.70 -14.85 18.83
C LYS A 151 -29.39 -16.11 19.36
N SER A 152 -29.14 -16.47 20.62
CA SER A 152 -29.71 -17.69 21.23
C SER A 152 -31.23 -17.78 21.08
N SER A 153 -31.93 -16.64 21.06
CA SER A 153 -33.37 -16.54 20.75
C SER A 153 -33.72 -17.08 19.36
N HIS A 154 -32.93 -16.81 18.33
CA HIS A 154 -33.15 -17.27 16.96
C HIS A 154 -32.97 -18.80 16.85
N LEU A 155 -32.00 -19.37 17.56
CA LEU A 155 -31.81 -20.83 17.62
C LEU A 155 -33.02 -21.54 18.25
N ILE A 156 -33.58 -20.98 19.34
CA ILE A 156 -34.77 -21.55 19.98
C ILE A 156 -35.98 -21.45 19.04
N VAL A 157 -36.13 -20.36 18.29
CA VAL A 157 -37.21 -20.22 17.30
C VAL A 157 -37.04 -21.22 16.14
N ILE A 158 -35.82 -21.41 15.64
CA ILE A 158 -35.54 -22.39 14.58
C ILE A 158 -35.86 -23.81 15.08
N SER A 159 -35.46 -24.19 16.29
CA SER A 159 -35.77 -25.53 16.82
C SER A 159 -37.28 -25.76 16.95
N VAL A 160 -38.02 -24.76 17.41
CA VAL A 160 -39.49 -24.85 17.53
C VAL A 160 -40.16 -24.93 16.15
N LEU A 161 -39.72 -24.14 15.17
CA LEU A 161 -40.26 -24.20 13.81
C LEU A 161 -39.99 -25.56 13.15
N LEU A 162 -38.79 -26.13 13.33
CA LEU A 162 -38.46 -27.46 12.84
C LEU A 162 -39.33 -28.55 13.51
N GLU A 163 -39.67 -28.38 14.78
CA GLU A 163 -40.56 -29.30 15.50
C GLU A 163 -42.02 -29.19 15.03
N LEU A 164 -42.49 -27.98 14.72
CA LEU A 164 -43.79 -27.76 14.09
C LEU A 164 -43.89 -28.41 12.70
N LEU A 165 -42.80 -28.42 11.93
CA LEU A 165 -42.76 -29.09 10.62
C LEU A 165 -42.80 -30.63 10.72
N LYS A 166 -42.42 -31.21 11.86
CA LYS A 166 -42.52 -32.66 12.11
C LYS A 166 -43.93 -33.12 12.47
N ALA A 167 -44.82 -32.21 12.86
CA ALA A 167 -46.20 -32.56 13.16
C ALA A 167 -46.91 -33.02 11.87
N PRO A 168 -47.66 -34.14 11.89
CA PRO A 168 -48.35 -34.63 10.72
C PRO A 168 -49.34 -33.57 10.21
N VAL A 169 -49.20 -33.20 8.94
CA VAL A 169 -50.09 -32.25 8.27
C VAL A 169 -51.37 -32.98 7.90
N GLU A 170 -52.33 -33.04 8.82
CA GLU A 170 -53.61 -33.73 8.59
C GLU A 170 -54.42 -33.08 7.45
N HIS A 171 -54.23 -31.78 7.20
CA HIS A 171 -54.83 -31.07 6.06
C HIS A 171 -53.85 -30.03 5.46
N PRO A 172 -53.30 -30.24 4.25
CA PRO A 172 -52.52 -29.22 3.56
C PRO A 172 -53.45 -28.04 3.20
N ARG A 173 -53.35 -26.94 3.96
CA ARG A 173 -54.13 -25.73 3.68
C ARG A 173 -53.53 -25.04 2.45
N LEU A 174 -54.39 -24.70 1.48
CA LEU A 174 -54.03 -23.98 0.25
C LEU A 174 -53.37 -22.60 0.52
N ASN A 175 -53.64 -22.01 1.68
CA ASN A 175 -52.99 -20.78 2.16
C ASN A 175 -52.26 -21.11 3.46
N GLY A 176 -50.95 -20.88 3.49
CA GLY A 176 -50.13 -21.05 4.69
C GLY A 176 -50.69 -20.31 5.91
N MET A 177 -50.33 -20.77 7.11
CA MET A 177 -50.73 -20.08 8.35
C MET A 177 -50.24 -18.63 8.35
N ARG A 178 -51.12 -17.70 8.77
CA ARG A 178 -50.72 -16.31 9.01
C ARG A 178 -49.68 -16.28 10.14
N GLN A 179 -48.70 -15.38 10.03
CA GLN A 179 -47.60 -15.25 11.00
C GLN A 179 -48.10 -15.20 12.46
N ASN A 180 -49.18 -14.45 12.75
CA ASN A 180 -49.75 -14.38 14.10
C ASN A 180 -50.26 -15.73 14.61
N ALA A 181 -50.87 -16.54 13.73
CA ALA A 181 -51.34 -17.88 14.11
C ALA A 181 -50.17 -18.83 14.37
N VAL A 182 -49.04 -18.65 13.67
CA VAL A 182 -47.80 -19.39 13.95
C VAL A 182 -47.22 -18.97 15.29
N VAL A 183 -47.14 -17.66 15.57
CA VAL A 183 -46.66 -17.13 16.86
C VAL A 183 -47.50 -17.67 18.02
N GLU A 184 -48.83 -17.66 17.90
CA GLU A 184 -49.74 -18.18 18.92
C GLU A 184 -49.59 -19.68 19.11
N SER A 185 -49.54 -20.47 18.02
CA SER A 185 -49.35 -21.91 18.12
C SER A 185 -48.00 -22.29 18.72
N ILE A 186 -46.96 -21.49 18.49
CA ILE A 186 -45.64 -21.68 19.08
C ILE A 186 -45.71 -21.45 20.59
N LEU A 187 -46.31 -20.34 21.04
CA LEU A 187 -46.40 -20.01 22.46
C LEU A 187 -47.28 -20.99 23.23
N GLU A 188 -48.32 -21.52 22.60
CA GLU A 188 -49.22 -22.52 23.19
C GLU A 188 -48.55 -23.89 23.33
N LYS A 189 -47.83 -24.34 22.30
CA LYS A 189 -47.21 -25.68 22.28
C LYS A 189 -45.85 -25.73 22.97
N PHE A 190 -45.12 -24.61 23.04
CA PHE A 190 -43.74 -24.55 23.52
C PHE A 190 -43.56 -23.41 24.53
N PRO A 191 -43.93 -23.62 25.81
CA PRO A 191 -43.75 -22.64 26.88
C PRO A 191 -42.28 -22.58 27.35
N LEU A 192 -41.36 -22.24 26.43
CA LEU A 192 -39.92 -22.19 26.67
C LEU A 192 -39.48 -20.85 27.28
N ARG A 193 -38.56 -20.91 28.25
CA ARG A 193 -37.98 -19.70 28.87
C ARG A 193 -37.18 -18.91 27.83
N GLY A 194 -37.54 -17.64 27.65
CA GLY A 194 -36.92 -16.74 26.65
C GLY A 194 -37.70 -16.62 25.34
N LEU A 195 -38.76 -17.42 25.16
CA LEU A 195 -39.66 -17.33 24.03
C LEU A 195 -40.89 -16.49 24.44
N SER A 196 -41.00 -15.29 23.86
CA SER A 196 -42.10 -14.37 24.13
C SER A 196 -42.70 -13.89 22.83
N LYS A 197 -43.97 -13.46 22.86
CA LYS A 197 -44.64 -12.88 21.70
C LYS A 197 -43.82 -11.77 21.05
N ARG A 198 -43.27 -10.86 21.87
CA ARG A 198 -42.41 -9.77 21.41
C ARG A 198 -41.14 -10.26 20.72
N ASN A 199 -40.48 -11.29 21.26
CA ASN A 199 -39.27 -11.85 20.67
C ASN A 199 -39.56 -12.53 19.32
N LEU A 200 -40.66 -13.29 19.23
CA LEU A 200 -41.09 -13.94 18.00
C LEU A 200 -41.45 -12.91 16.92
N GLU A 201 -42.23 -11.88 17.27
CA GLU A 201 -42.58 -10.80 16.35
C GLU A 201 -41.35 -10.05 15.82
N THR A 202 -40.33 -9.85 16.68
CA THR A 202 -39.06 -9.23 16.29
C THR A 202 -38.29 -10.10 15.31
N ILE A 203 -38.19 -11.41 15.59
CA ILE A 203 -37.48 -12.36 14.73
C ILE A 203 -38.16 -12.50 13.36
N PHE A 204 -39.50 -12.61 13.33
CA PHE A 204 -40.23 -12.68 12.08
C PHE A 204 -40.19 -11.36 11.29
N SER A 205 -40.17 -10.20 11.96
CA SER A 205 -40.02 -8.92 11.26
C SER A 205 -38.62 -8.77 10.66
N GLU A 206 -37.56 -9.12 11.39
CA GLU A 206 -36.18 -9.18 10.90
C GLU A 206 -36.07 -10.11 9.67
N ALA A 207 -36.70 -11.28 9.71
CA ALA A 207 -36.72 -12.22 8.59
C ALA A 207 -37.44 -11.67 7.36
N ASN A 208 -38.59 -11.01 7.54
CA ASN A 208 -39.34 -10.40 6.44
C ASN A 208 -38.58 -9.21 5.83
N THR A 209 -37.86 -8.42 6.63
CA THR A 209 -37.01 -7.33 6.13
C THR A 209 -35.86 -7.87 5.29
N ARG A 210 -35.14 -8.88 5.78
CA ARG A 210 -34.05 -9.53 5.03
C ARG A 210 -34.54 -10.17 3.73
N ARG A 211 -35.75 -10.75 3.71
CA ARG A 211 -36.33 -11.30 2.48
C ARG A 211 -36.55 -10.22 1.41
N LYS A 212 -37.00 -9.03 1.81
CA LYS A 212 -37.19 -7.88 0.90
C LYS A 212 -35.88 -7.29 0.39
N GLU A 213 -34.76 -7.51 1.08
CA GLU A 213 -33.43 -7.06 0.64
C GLU A 213 -32.80 -8.01 -0.39
N ILE A 214 -33.27 -9.26 -0.45
CA ILE A 214 -32.77 -10.32 -1.34
C ILE A 214 -33.62 -10.42 -2.63
N GLU A 215 -34.90 -10.07 -2.58
CA GLU A 215 -35.83 -9.97 -3.73
C GLU A 215 -35.62 -8.68 -4.52
#